data_AF-A0A936TJT4-F1
#
_entry.id   AF-A0A936TJT4-F1
#
_cell.length_a   1.000
_cell.length_b   1.000
_cell.length_c   1.000
_cell.angle_alpha   90.00
_cell.angle_beta   90.00
_cell.angle_gamma   90.00
#
_symmetry.space_group_name_H-M   'P 1'
#
loop_
_entity.id
_entity.type
_entity.pdbx_description
1 polymer ?
#
loop_
_entity_poly.entity_id
_entity_poly.type
_entity_poly.pdbx_seq_one_letter_code
_entity_poly.pdbx_strand_id
1 'polypeptide(L)'
;MERFVKRFEVLIVAAMLLWGTWFLLKMAYLPVYQSSLICILWLACGYAYLKYRYQLRVPFLLLFLIYATVLLDGLGNYFNFYNTKFRYFQYDEFTHLVAPALAAPVLVWLLHTGIHRMGYRLPLFLTTIFALTTMFTISGFYEIVELWDDKYMHPAPGMRIHGAYDTANDLQYDLLGQIIGGVIAYAYLKRRERLD
;
A
#
# COMPACT_ATOMS: atom_id res chain seq x y z
N MET A 1 3.94 28.48 -4.67
CA MET A 1 3.58 27.19 -4.03
C MET A 1 4.81 26.39 -3.60
N GLU A 2 5.83 26.20 -4.45
CA GLU A 2 7.04 25.42 -4.11
C GLU A 2 7.77 25.87 -2.83
N ARG A 3 8.00 27.19 -2.65
CA ARG A 3 8.64 27.73 -1.43
C ARG A 3 7.85 27.44 -0.14
N PHE A 4 6.52 27.44 -0.23
CA PHE A 4 5.64 27.11 0.89
C PHE A 4 5.76 25.63 1.26
N VAL A 5 5.68 24.74 0.27
CA VAL A 5 5.80 23.29 0.49
C VAL A 5 7.16 22.93 1.10
N LYS A 6 8.26 23.55 0.64
CA LYS A 6 9.59 23.34 1.25
C LYS A 6 9.66 23.79 2.71
N ARG A 7 9.06 24.94 3.04
CA ARG A 7 9.06 25.47 4.42
C ARG A 7 8.31 24.56 5.40
N PHE A 8 7.27 23.88 4.94
CA PHE A 8 6.41 23.03 5.76
C PHE A 8 6.55 21.54 5.44
N GLU A 9 7.61 21.13 4.76
CA GLU A 9 7.79 19.77 4.23
C GLU A 9 7.65 18.71 5.33
N VAL A 10 8.33 18.90 6.45
CA VAL A 10 8.28 17.98 7.61
C VAL A 10 6.86 17.84 8.15
N LEU A 11 6.14 18.96 8.30
CA LEU A 11 4.77 18.94 8.81
C LEU A 11 3.80 18.26 7.83
N ILE A 12 3.96 18.53 6.53
CA ILE A 12 3.13 17.91 5.49
C ILE A 12 3.34 16.39 5.48
N VAL A 13 4.60 15.95 5.46
CA VAL A 13 4.94 14.52 5.47
C VAL A 13 4.47 13.86 6.76
N ALA A 14 4.71 14.46 7.92
CA ALA A 14 4.25 13.94 9.20
C ALA A 14 2.71 13.83 9.25
N ALA A 15 1.98 14.86 8.79
CA ALA A 15 0.53 14.83 8.72
C ALA A 15 0.01 13.75 7.76
N MET A 16 0.65 13.58 6.60
CA MET A 16 0.30 12.53 5.64
C MET A 16 0.54 11.13 6.18
N LEU A 17 1.65 10.93 6.90
CA LEU A 17 1.97 9.65 7.56
C LEU A 17 0.97 9.36 8.67
N LEU A 18 0.71 10.33 9.56
CA LEU A 18 -0.27 10.17 10.64
C LEU A 18 -1.67 9.89 10.10
N TRP A 19 -2.11 10.60 9.05
CA TRP A 19 -3.39 10.34 8.40
C TRP A 19 -3.42 8.96 7.74
N GLY A 20 -2.37 8.57 7.01
CA GLY A 20 -2.27 7.25 6.40
C GLY A 20 -2.32 6.12 7.43
N THR A 21 -1.53 6.22 8.51
CA THR A 21 -1.54 5.26 9.61
C THR A 21 -2.92 5.18 10.26
N TRP A 22 -3.51 6.32 10.64
CA TRP A 22 -4.86 6.33 11.22
C TRP A 22 -5.89 5.69 10.29
N PHE A 23 -5.80 5.98 8.99
CA PHE A 23 -6.71 5.42 8.01
C PHE A 23 -6.56 3.90 7.90
N LEU A 24 -5.33 3.37 7.81
CA LEU A 24 -5.08 1.93 7.77
C LEU A 24 -5.64 1.21 9.02
N LEU A 25 -5.53 1.82 10.19
CA LEU A 25 -6.06 1.25 11.44
C LEU A 25 -7.59 1.29 11.53
N LYS A 26 -8.23 2.25 10.85
CA LYS A 26 -9.69 2.41 10.89
C LYS A 26 -10.40 1.78 9.70
N MET A 27 -9.70 1.53 8.61
CA MET A 27 -10.22 1.04 7.34
C MET A 27 -11.18 -0.15 7.49
N ALA A 28 -10.81 -1.17 8.26
CA ALA A 28 -11.65 -2.36 8.47
C ALA A 28 -12.97 -2.09 9.19
N TYR A 29 -13.09 -0.95 9.86
CA TYR A 29 -14.28 -0.53 10.61
C TYR A 29 -15.11 0.53 9.88
N LEU A 30 -14.63 0.99 8.72
CA LEU A 30 -15.26 2.06 7.96
C LEU A 30 -16.07 1.46 6.79
N PRO A 31 -17.28 1.98 6.54
CA PRO A 31 -18.00 1.64 5.32
C PRO A 31 -17.19 1.96 4.06
N VAL A 32 -17.35 1.15 3.01
CA VAL A 32 -16.60 1.27 1.75
C VAL A 32 -16.62 2.68 1.14
N TYR A 33 -17.73 3.41 1.26
CA TYR A 33 -17.84 4.77 0.72
C TYR A 33 -16.99 5.78 1.51
N GLN A 34 -16.86 5.61 2.83
CA GLN A 34 -16.00 6.45 3.67
C GLN A 34 -14.53 6.14 3.39
N SER A 35 -14.17 4.86 3.36
CA SER A 35 -12.80 4.42 3.03
C SER A 35 -12.38 4.90 1.64
N SER A 36 -13.29 4.82 0.65
CA SER A 36 -13.05 5.31 -0.70
C SER A 36 -12.79 6.82 -0.73
N LEU A 37 -13.65 7.62 -0.08
CA LEU A 37 -13.48 9.08 -0.04
C LEU A 37 -12.16 9.47 0.62
N ILE A 38 -11.85 8.87 1.78
CA ILE A 38 -10.61 9.15 2.52
C ILE A 38 -9.38 8.79 1.66
N CYS A 39 -9.40 7.61 1.01
CA CYS A 39 -8.32 7.19 0.12
C CYS A 39 -8.13 8.15 -1.06
N ILE A 40 -9.21 8.56 -1.73
CA ILE A 40 -9.15 9.52 -2.85
C ILE A 40 -8.52 10.84 -2.40
N LEU A 41 -8.95 11.37 -1.25
CA LEU A 41 -8.40 12.61 -0.72
C LEU A 41 -6.92 12.46 -0.34
N TRP A 42 -6.55 11.35 0.30
CA TRP A 42 -5.16 11.07 0.66
C TRP A 42 -4.26 10.92 -0.58
N LEU A 43 -4.73 10.21 -1.61
CA LEU A 43 -4.04 10.08 -2.90
C LEU A 43 -3.92 11.42 -3.64
N ALA A 44 -4.97 12.25 -3.61
CA ALA A 44 -4.94 13.58 -4.20
C ALA A 44 -3.92 14.49 -3.49
N CYS A 45 -3.86 14.44 -2.15
CA CYS A 45 -2.84 15.13 -1.37
C CYS A 45 -1.42 14.65 -1.71
N GLY A 46 -1.21 13.32 -1.78
CA GLY A 46 0.08 12.74 -2.17
C GLY A 46 0.50 13.11 -3.58
N TYR A 47 -0.42 13.06 -4.54
CA TYR A 47 -0.18 13.50 -5.92
C TYR A 47 0.21 14.98 -5.97
N ALA A 48 -0.54 15.85 -5.27
CA ALA A 48 -0.24 17.28 -5.21
C ALA A 48 1.14 17.53 -4.58
N TYR A 49 1.46 16.86 -3.48
CA TYR A 49 2.76 16.96 -2.82
C TYR A 49 3.90 16.55 -3.76
N LEU A 50 3.83 15.38 -4.39
CA LEU A 50 4.86 14.89 -5.32
C LEU A 50 5.02 15.82 -6.55
N LYS A 51 3.91 16.32 -7.09
CA LYS A 51 3.90 17.25 -8.21
C LYS A 51 4.56 18.57 -7.85
N TYR A 52 4.23 19.16 -6.70
CA TYR A 52 4.74 20.50 -6.35
C TYR A 52 6.11 20.49 -5.69
N ARG A 53 6.47 19.42 -4.96
CA ARG A 53 7.76 19.33 -4.26
C ARG A 53 8.88 18.76 -5.13
N TYR A 54 8.57 17.77 -5.96
CA TYR A 54 9.55 17.01 -6.73
C TYR A 54 9.33 17.12 -8.24
N GLN A 55 8.34 17.90 -8.68
CA GLN A 55 7.93 18.00 -10.09
C GLN A 55 7.55 16.63 -10.70
N LEU A 56 7.19 15.66 -9.85
CA LEU A 56 6.87 14.29 -10.23
C LEU A 56 5.39 14.21 -10.56
N ARG A 57 5.08 13.86 -11.81
CA ARG A 57 3.70 13.59 -12.24
C ARG A 57 3.47 12.08 -12.17
N VAL A 58 2.83 11.62 -11.10
CA VAL A 58 2.49 10.20 -10.94
C VAL A 58 1.46 9.82 -12.02
N PRO A 59 1.69 8.76 -12.81
CA PRO A 59 0.69 8.25 -13.73
C PRO A 59 -0.61 7.91 -13.00
N PHE A 60 -1.76 8.33 -13.54
CA PHE A 60 -3.07 8.05 -12.93
C PHE A 60 -3.32 6.55 -12.73
N LEU A 61 -2.78 5.70 -13.60
CA LEU A 61 -2.84 4.25 -13.43
C LEU A 61 -2.26 3.81 -12.08
N LEU A 62 -1.12 4.35 -11.65
CA LEU A 62 -0.51 3.98 -10.37
C LEU A 62 -1.35 4.43 -9.17
N LEU A 63 -1.99 5.59 -9.26
CA LEU A 63 -2.94 6.04 -8.24
C LEU A 63 -4.16 5.12 -8.18
N PHE A 64 -4.66 4.69 -9.34
CA PHE A 64 -5.76 3.74 -9.42
C PHE A 64 -5.39 2.38 -8.84
N LEU A 65 -4.15 1.89 -9.03
CA LEU A 65 -3.70 0.64 -8.43
C LEU A 65 -3.76 0.70 -6.90
N ILE A 66 -3.31 1.79 -6.27
CA ILE A 66 -3.45 1.98 -4.81
C ILE A 66 -4.92 2.11 -4.40
N TYR A 67 -5.72 2.86 -5.16
CA TYR A 67 -7.15 2.95 -4.85
C TYR A 67 -7.85 1.59 -4.91
N ALA A 68 -7.48 0.74 -5.87
CA ALA A 68 -8.01 -0.60 -6.03
C ALA A 68 -7.67 -1.51 -4.83
N THR A 69 -6.54 -1.32 -4.13
CA THR A 69 -6.25 -2.08 -2.91
C THR A 69 -7.23 -1.75 -1.79
N VAL A 70 -7.55 -0.48 -1.60
CA VAL A 70 -8.54 -0.04 -0.60
C VAL A 70 -9.95 -0.48 -0.98
N LEU A 71 -10.27 -0.42 -2.28
CA LEU A 71 -11.57 -0.89 -2.76
C LEU A 71 -11.74 -2.39 -2.54
N LEU A 72 -10.67 -3.17 -2.72
CA LEU A 72 -10.69 -4.61 -2.48
C LEU A 72 -11.08 -4.93 -1.03
N ASP A 73 -10.38 -4.35 -0.07
CA ASP A 73 -10.71 -4.48 1.36
C ASP A 73 -12.15 -4.03 1.68
N GLY A 74 -12.53 -2.85 1.19
CA GLY A 74 -13.86 -2.29 1.43
C GLY A 74 -14.99 -3.14 0.85
N LEU A 75 -14.78 -3.80 -0.29
CA LEU A 75 -15.74 -4.74 -0.88
C LEU A 75 -15.83 -6.03 -0.07
N GLY A 76 -14.69 -6.56 0.41
CA GLY A 76 -14.67 -7.69 1.33
C GLY A 76 -15.51 -7.44 2.58
N ASN A 77 -15.34 -6.26 3.17
CA ASN A 77 -16.13 -5.82 4.32
C ASN A 77 -17.62 -5.66 3.98
N TYR A 78 -17.94 -5.01 2.86
CA TYR A 78 -19.32 -4.79 2.42
C TYR A 78 -20.09 -6.10 2.19
N PHE A 79 -19.44 -7.10 1.58
CA PHE A 79 -20.05 -8.41 1.30
C PHE A 79 -19.84 -9.44 2.42
N ASN A 80 -19.15 -9.08 3.51
CA ASN A 80 -18.82 -9.96 4.62
C ASN A 80 -18.05 -11.22 4.16
N PHE A 81 -17.09 -11.04 3.23
CA PHE A 81 -16.26 -12.13 2.69
C PHE A 81 -15.17 -12.62 3.65
N TYR A 82 -14.78 -11.79 4.62
CA TYR A 82 -13.90 -12.17 5.73
C TYR A 82 -14.56 -13.11 6.75
N ASN A 83 -15.82 -13.50 6.52
CA ASN A 83 -16.51 -14.41 7.41
C ASN A 83 -16.06 -15.86 7.22
N THR A 84 -15.88 -16.58 8.32
CA THR A 84 -15.53 -18.01 8.35
C THR A 84 -16.52 -18.92 7.59
N LYS A 85 -17.72 -18.43 7.26
CA LYS A 85 -18.68 -19.09 6.36
C LYS A 85 -18.12 -19.38 4.96
N PHE A 86 -17.17 -18.59 4.47
CA PHE A 86 -16.54 -18.78 3.17
C PHE A 86 -15.20 -19.53 3.24
N ARG A 87 -15.04 -20.47 4.18
CA ARG A 87 -13.77 -21.21 4.44
C ARG A 87 -13.04 -21.76 3.20
N TYR A 88 -13.73 -22.08 2.10
CA TYR A 88 -13.10 -22.57 0.87
C TYR A 88 -12.63 -21.46 -0.09
N PHE A 89 -13.10 -20.23 0.15
CA PHE A 89 -12.66 -19.02 -0.52
C PHE A 89 -12.09 -18.07 0.53
N GLN A 90 -10.81 -18.26 0.77
CA GLN A 90 -9.95 -17.52 1.67
C GLN A 90 -9.72 -16.10 1.13
N TYR A 91 -10.75 -15.25 1.29
CA TYR A 91 -10.76 -13.88 0.75
C TYR A 91 -9.68 -13.01 1.37
N ASP A 92 -9.33 -13.31 2.61
CA ASP A 92 -8.29 -12.62 3.35
C ASP A 92 -6.93 -12.86 2.69
N GLU A 93 -6.56 -14.12 2.52
CA GLU A 93 -5.35 -14.54 1.80
C GLU A 93 -5.33 -14.03 0.35
N PHE A 94 -6.50 -13.99 -0.31
CA PHE A 94 -6.63 -13.37 -1.63
C PHE A 94 -6.32 -11.87 -1.60
N THR A 95 -6.79 -11.16 -0.57
CA THR A 95 -6.54 -9.72 -0.41
C THR A 95 -5.07 -9.45 -0.11
N HIS A 96 -4.46 -10.24 0.77
CA HIS A 96 -3.02 -10.23 1.05
C HIS A 96 -2.16 -10.57 -0.18
N LEU A 97 -2.68 -11.36 -1.12
CA LEU A 97 -1.97 -11.57 -2.39
C LEU A 97 -2.13 -10.38 -3.35
N VAL A 98 -3.36 -9.91 -3.55
CA VAL A 98 -3.69 -8.98 -4.63
C VAL A 98 -3.34 -7.54 -4.27
N ALA A 99 -3.63 -7.08 -3.06
CA ALA A 99 -3.36 -5.70 -2.67
C ALA A 99 -1.86 -5.35 -2.80
N PRO A 100 -0.92 -6.16 -2.29
CA PRO A 100 0.51 -5.88 -2.45
C PRO A 100 1.01 -6.06 -3.88
N ALA A 101 0.40 -6.95 -4.67
CA ALA A 101 0.70 -7.07 -6.11
C ALA A 101 0.32 -5.80 -6.89
N LEU A 102 -0.76 -5.12 -6.50
CA LEU A 102 -1.16 -3.84 -7.09
C LEU A 102 -0.31 -2.67 -6.55
N ALA A 103 0.09 -2.70 -5.28
CA ALA A 103 0.86 -1.64 -4.65
C ALA A 103 2.35 -1.65 -5.05
N ALA A 104 2.94 -2.83 -5.26
CA ALA A 104 4.37 -2.97 -5.57
C ALA A 104 4.83 -2.18 -6.81
N PRO A 105 4.11 -2.19 -7.95
CA PRO A 105 4.44 -1.34 -9.08
C PRO A 105 4.56 0.15 -8.77
N VAL A 106 3.74 0.63 -7.84
CA VAL A 106 3.73 2.04 -7.44
C VAL A 106 5.00 2.39 -6.68
N LEU A 107 5.40 1.57 -5.70
CA LEU A 107 6.58 1.85 -4.91
C LEU A 107 7.87 1.67 -5.73
N VAL A 108 7.95 0.63 -6.57
CA VAL A 108 9.08 0.42 -7.49
C VAL A 108 9.22 1.63 -8.42
N TRP A 109 8.12 2.09 -9.02
CA TRP A 109 8.14 3.25 -9.90
C TRP A 109 8.54 4.54 -9.17
N LEU A 110 7.98 4.78 -7.97
CA LEU A 110 8.28 5.97 -7.17
C LEU A 110 9.76 6.03 -6.80
N LEU A 111 10.32 4.92 -6.30
CA LEU A 111 11.72 4.85 -5.90
C LEU A 111 12.64 4.99 -7.10
N HIS A 112 12.39 4.26 -8.18
CA HIS A 112 13.22 4.32 -9.39
C HIS A 112 13.24 5.72 -9.99
N THR A 113 12.05 6.32 -10.18
CA THR A 113 11.94 7.67 -10.74
C THR A 113 12.54 8.72 -9.80
N GLY A 114 12.33 8.58 -8.49
CA GLY A 114 12.88 9.48 -7.47
C GLY A 114 14.40 9.47 -7.43
N ILE A 115 15.01 8.28 -7.38
CA ILE A 115 16.48 8.09 -7.38
C ILE A 115 17.10 8.71 -8.63
N HIS A 116 16.55 8.43 -9.81
CA HIS A 116 17.05 8.99 -11.07
C HIS A 116 16.98 10.52 -11.10
N ARG A 117 15.92 11.12 -10.58
CA ARG A 117 15.80 12.59 -10.52
C ARG A 117 16.76 13.26 -9.56
N MET A 118 17.20 12.55 -8.53
CA MET A 118 18.25 13.03 -7.62
C MET A 118 19.66 12.89 -8.23
N GLY A 119 19.77 12.39 -9.47
CA GLY A 119 21.05 12.22 -10.17
C GLY A 119 21.78 10.91 -9.85
N TYR A 120 21.19 10.06 -9.00
CA TYR A 120 21.72 8.75 -8.68
C TYR A 120 21.32 7.72 -9.75
N ARG A 121 22.20 6.75 -10.00
CA ARG A 121 21.94 5.64 -10.92
C ARG A 121 22.10 4.33 -10.18
N LEU A 122 21.01 3.85 -9.58
CA LEU A 122 20.96 2.52 -9.00
C LEU A 122 20.40 1.53 -10.03
N PRO A 123 20.97 0.31 -10.12
CA PRO A 123 20.38 -0.75 -10.93
C PRO A 123 18.90 -0.96 -10.56
N LEU A 124 18.02 -1.00 -11.56
CA LEU A 124 16.57 -1.22 -11.38
C LEU A 124 16.27 -2.44 -10.50
N PHE A 125 17.11 -3.49 -10.58
CA PHE A 125 17.00 -4.67 -9.74
C PHE A 125 17.15 -4.34 -8.25
N LEU A 126 18.18 -3.56 -7.87
CA LEU A 126 18.38 -3.14 -6.49
C LEU A 126 17.27 -2.22 -6.01
N THR A 127 16.80 -1.31 -6.87
CA THR A 127 15.65 -0.47 -6.55
C THR A 127 14.39 -1.30 -6.32
N THR A 128 14.19 -2.36 -7.10
CA THR A 128 13.05 -3.27 -6.94
C THR A 128 13.15 -4.03 -5.62
N ILE A 129 14.30 -4.63 -5.30
CA ILE A 129 14.51 -5.31 -4.01
C ILE A 129 14.27 -4.35 -2.85
N PHE A 130 14.80 -3.13 -2.93
CA PHE A 130 14.63 -2.13 -1.88
C PHE A 130 13.14 -1.74 -1.70
N ALA A 131 12.40 -1.61 -2.79
CA ALA A 131 10.95 -1.41 -2.74
C ALA A 131 10.24 -2.57 -2.03
N LEU A 132 10.50 -3.82 -2.45
CA LEU A 132 9.82 -4.98 -1.90
C LEU A 132 10.15 -5.18 -0.42
N THR A 133 11.40 -5.03 -0.02
CA THR A 133 11.80 -5.12 1.40
C THR A 133 11.16 -4.03 2.27
N THR A 134 11.03 -2.81 1.74
CA THR A 134 10.30 -1.72 2.41
C THR A 134 8.82 -2.06 2.57
N MET A 135 8.17 -2.59 1.52
CA MET A 135 6.77 -3.01 1.60
C MET A 135 6.58 -4.15 2.59
N PHE A 136 7.42 -5.17 2.53
CA PHE A 136 7.34 -6.31 3.44
C PHE A 136 7.52 -5.88 4.91
N THR A 137 8.36 -4.87 5.15
CA THR A 137 8.50 -4.28 6.48
C THR A 137 7.20 -3.60 6.92
N ILE A 138 6.56 -2.84 6.03
CA ILE A 138 5.27 -2.20 6.31
C ILE A 138 4.17 -3.24 6.55
N SER A 139 4.10 -4.30 5.74
CA SER A 139 3.22 -5.46 5.96
C SER A 139 3.44 -6.06 7.35
N GLY A 140 4.69 -6.36 7.72
CA GLY A 140 5.01 -6.88 9.05
C GLY A 140 4.55 -5.97 10.20
N PHE A 141 4.70 -4.65 10.05
CA PHE A 141 4.17 -3.70 11.02
C PHE A 141 2.64 -3.69 11.06
N TYR A 142 1.98 -3.73 9.90
CA TYR A 142 0.52 -3.78 9.81
C TYR A 142 -0.03 -5.00 10.55
N GLU A 143 0.50 -6.18 10.25
CA GLU A 143 0.12 -7.45 10.87
C GLU A 143 0.28 -7.46 12.38
N ILE A 144 1.39 -6.91 12.89
CA ILE A 144 1.61 -6.79 14.33
C ILE A 144 0.52 -5.92 14.96
N VAL A 145 0.17 -4.81 14.30
CA VAL A 145 -0.84 -3.89 14.83
C VAL A 145 -2.24 -4.49 14.73
N GLU A 146 -2.57 -5.19 13.65
CA GLU A 146 -3.82 -5.93 13.50
C GLU A 146 -3.98 -6.99 14.60
N LEU A 147 -2.93 -7.78 14.84
CA LEU A 147 -2.91 -8.75 15.92
C LEU A 147 -3.13 -8.11 17.29
N TRP A 148 -2.54 -6.94 17.55
CA TRP A 148 -2.73 -6.21 18.80
C TRP A 148 -4.13 -5.61 18.91
N ASP A 149 -4.66 -5.09 17.80
CA ASP A 149 -6.00 -4.53 17.74
C ASP A 149 -7.04 -5.61 18.08
N ASP A 150 -6.95 -6.76 17.41
CA ASP A 150 -7.87 -7.89 17.63
C ASP A 150 -7.74 -8.50 19.04
N LYS A 151 -6.53 -8.58 19.61
CA LYS A 151 -6.32 -9.16 20.95
C LYS A 151 -6.62 -8.22 22.12
N TYR A 152 -6.30 -6.94 21.98
CA TYR A 152 -6.21 -6.03 23.14
C TYR A 152 -7.04 -4.76 23.01
N MET A 153 -7.32 -4.28 21.80
CA MET A 153 -7.93 -2.96 21.61
C MET A 153 -9.38 -3.04 21.16
N HIS A 154 -9.79 -4.14 20.54
CA HIS A 154 -11.15 -4.30 20.03
C HIS A 154 -12.13 -4.83 21.10
N PRO A 155 -13.35 -4.27 21.23
CA PRO A 155 -14.36 -4.74 22.20
C PRO A 155 -14.84 -6.18 21.97
N ALA A 156 -14.67 -6.69 20.75
CA ALA A 156 -14.98 -8.05 20.34
C ALA A 156 -13.71 -8.70 19.75
N PRO A 157 -12.90 -9.39 20.56
CA PRO A 157 -11.68 -10.05 20.08
C PRO A 157 -12.00 -11.27 19.19
N GLY A 158 -11.14 -11.57 18.22
CA GLY A 158 -11.29 -12.70 17.29
C GLY A 158 -12.17 -12.40 16.07
N MET A 159 -12.34 -11.13 15.71
CA MET A 159 -13.06 -10.75 14.48
C MET A 159 -12.15 -10.75 13.26
N ARG A 160 -10.88 -10.40 13.44
CA ARG A 160 -9.92 -10.24 12.35
C ARG A 160 -8.98 -11.42 12.24
N ILE A 161 -8.50 -11.92 13.38
CA ILE A 161 -7.55 -13.04 13.40
C ILE A 161 -8.30 -14.37 13.42
N HIS A 162 -8.10 -15.20 12.40
CA HIS A 162 -8.80 -16.48 12.27
C HIS A 162 -8.04 -17.69 12.84
N GLY A 163 -6.80 -17.49 13.31
CA GLY A 163 -6.03 -18.54 13.97
C GLY A 163 -4.62 -18.15 14.43
N ALA A 164 -3.88 -19.11 14.98
CA ALA A 164 -2.51 -18.88 15.47
C ALA A 164 -1.47 -18.67 14.35
N TYR A 165 -1.82 -19.04 13.11
CA TYR A 165 -0.94 -18.96 11.94
C TYR A 165 -1.35 -17.88 10.93
N ASP A 166 -2.41 -17.12 11.24
CA ASP A 166 -3.04 -16.13 10.35
C ASP A 166 -2.02 -15.12 9.83
N THR A 167 -1.47 -14.31 10.73
CA THR A 167 -0.40 -13.35 10.44
C THR A 167 0.78 -13.94 9.65
N ALA A 168 1.21 -15.17 9.96
CA ALA A 168 2.31 -15.78 9.24
C ALA A 168 1.92 -16.20 7.82
N ASN A 169 0.65 -16.57 7.61
CA ASN A 169 0.08 -16.89 6.32
C ASN A 169 -0.13 -15.62 5.50
N ASP A 170 -0.66 -14.56 6.12
CA ASP A 170 -0.91 -13.26 5.48
C ASP A 170 0.40 -12.64 4.99
N LEU A 171 1.45 -12.68 5.80
CA LEU A 171 2.79 -12.27 5.37
C LEU A 171 3.34 -13.08 4.19
N GLN A 172 3.02 -14.37 4.08
CA GLN A 172 3.44 -15.17 2.93
C GLN A 172 2.73 -14.72 1.66
N TYR A 173 1.41 -14.50 1.72
CA TYR A 173 0.64 -13.99 0.58
C TYR A 173 1.04 -12.57 0.22
N ASP A 174 1.30 -11.72 1.21
CA ASP A 174 1.86 -10.39 1.01
C ASP A 174 3.18 -10.44 0.25
N LEU A 175 4.12 -11.28 0.70
CA LEU A 175 5.42 -11.44 0.04
C LEU A 175 5.26 -11.93 -1.40
N LEU A 176 4.40 -12.93 -1.64
CA LEU A 176 4.12 -13.45 -2.98
C LEU A 176 3.53 -12.36 -3.88
N GLY A 177 2.56 -11.60 -3.37
CA GLY A 177 1.93 -10.49 -4.08
C GLY A 177 2.95 -9.42 -4.45
N GLN A 178 3.76 -9.00 -3.47
CA GLN A 178 4.86 -8.06 -3.66
C GLN A 178 5.85 -8.51 -4.74
N ILE A 179 6.23 -9.79 -4.74
CA ILE A 179 7.12 -10.37 -5.77
C ILE A 179 6.46 -10.29 -7.15
N ILE A 180 5.19 -10.70 -7.29
CA ILE A 180 4.47 -10.66 -8.57
C ILE A 180 4.40 -9.22 -9.10
N GLY A 181 3.93 -8.29 -8.28
CA GLY A 181 3.85 -6.87 -8.65
C GLY A 181 5.21 -6.26 -8.96
N GLY A 182 6.23 -6.60 -8.18
CA GLY A 182 7.62 -6.18 -8.38
C GLY A 182 8.20 -6.67 -9.71
N VAL A 183 7.98 -7.94 -10.07
CA VAL A 183 8.41 -8.50 -11.36
C VAL A 183 7.72 -7.81 -12.52
N ILE A 184 6.40 -7.57 -12.44
CA ILE A 184 5.65 -6.84 -13.47
C ILE A 184 6.22 -5.43 -13.64
N ALA A 185 6.45 -4.72 -12.54
CA ALA A 185 7.00 -3.37 -12.55
C ALA A 185 8.42 -3.32 -13.11
N TYR A 186 9.27 -4.25 -12.69
CA TYR A 186 10.63 -4.41 -13.20
C TYR A 186 10.62 -4.65 -14.71
N ALA A 187 9.83 -5.61 -15.20
CA ALA A 187 9.76 -5.93 -16.61
C ALA A 187 9.27 -4.74 -17.45
N TYR A 188 8.25 -4.03 -16.96
CA TYR A 188 7.72 -2.83 -17.62
C TYR A 188 8.75 -1.71 -17.69
N LEU A 189 9.39 -1.37 -16.56
CA LEU A 189 10.40 -0.32 -16.50
C LEU A 189 11.64 -0.69 -17.32
N LYS A 190 12.08 -1.95 -17.26
CA LYS A 190 13.22 -2.43 -18.03
C LYS A 190 12.99 -2.34 -19.53
N ARG A 191 11.76 -2.62 -19.98
CA ARG A 191 11.37 -2.44 -21.38
C ARG A 191 11.41 -0.96 -21.77
N ARG A 192 10.93 -0.07 -20.90
CA ARG A 192 10.98 1.38 -21.15
C ARG A 192 12.42 1.91 -21.28
N GLU A 193 13.32 1.52 -20.39
CA GLU A 193 14.74 1.89 -20.45
C GLU A 193 15.44 1.48 -21.76
N ARG A 194 14.91 0.49 -22.50
CA ARG A 194 15.47 0.04 -23.78
C ARG A 194 14.90 0.79 -24.99
N LEU A 195 13.76 1.45 -24.81
CA LEU A 195 13.07 2.18 -25.88
C LEU A 195 13.46 3.67 -25.89
N ASP A 196 13.91 4.18 -24.74
CA ASP A 196 14.43 5.54 -24.54
C ASP A 196 15.95 5.58 -24.80
#